data_AF-A0AAN8TZV1-F1
#
_entry.id   AF-A0AAN8TZV1-F1
#
_cell.length_a   1.000
_cell.length_b   1.000
_cell.length_c   1.000
_cell.angle_alpha   90.00
_cell.angle_beta   90.00
_cell.angle_gamma   90.00
#
_symmetry.space_group_name_H-M   'P 1'
#
loop_
_entity.id
_entity.type
_entity.pdbx_description
1 polymer ?
#
loop_
_entity_poly.entity_id
_entity_poly.type
_entity_poly.pdbx_seq_one_letter_code
_entity_poly.pdbx_strand_id
1 'polypeptide(L)'
;MGEDHFWAIRGGGGTSFGLIISWKVKLLDIPEKVTVFNVTRTLEQNATQLIFKWQHIADKVDDNLLQRLFLRSNVQSPFKSGQRSIQAIFSTMFVGGVDELLHEMQKSFPELGLMKEDCIEMSWIESIIFFYGGFPNGTSPDALLNWNTTTNLHIYFKGKSDYVQRPISINGLEGMWKLLNKLVSENSGAKLQFSPYEGKLSDMSEFEIPFPHGAGNIFMGKYVSKSPRAAYFNYRDLDLGMNNINGNTNKQEFGELNISRTTLIDW
;
A
#
# COMPACT_ATOMS: atom_id res chain seq x y z
N MET A 1 -19.79 -8.66 -25.29
CA MET A 1 -18.58 -7.81 -25.29
C MET A 1 -17.46 -8.64 -25.89
N GLY A 2 -16.69 -8.10 -26.84
CA GLY A 2 -15.54 -8.82 -27.40
C GLY A 2 -14.38 -8.88 -26.41
N GLU A 3 -13.44 -9.80 -26.63
CA GLU A 3 -12.30 -10.05 -25.73
C GLU A 3 -11.43 -8.81 -25.51
N ASP A 4 -11.12 -8.04 -26.56
CA ASP A 4 -10.29 -6.84 -26.45
C ASP A 4 -10.91 -5.77 -25.53
N HIS A 5 -12.23 -5.58 -25.65
CA HIS A 5 -12.96 -4.64 -24.79
C HIS A 5 -13.02 -5.16 -23.35
N PHE A 6 -13.24 -6.47 -23.19
CA PHE A 6 -13.28 -7.09 -21.87
C PHE A 6 -11.91 -7.07 -21.17
N TRP A 7 -10.82 -7.22 -21.92
CA TRP A 7 -9.47 -7.02 -21.45
C TRP A 7 -9.25 -5.57 -21.01
N ALA A 8 -9.57 -4.59 -21.86
CA ALA A 8 -9.31 -3.18 -21.60
C ALA A 8 -9.97 -2.65 -20.31
N ILE A 9 -11.21 -3.06 -20.01
CA ILE A 9 -11.92 -2.59 -18.81
C ILE A 9 -11.42 -3.22 -17.50
N ARG A 10 -10.65 -4.33 -17.56
CA ARG A 10 -10.09 -5.03 -16.38
C ARG A 10 -8.74 -4.47 -15.91
N GLY A 11 -8.47 -3.19 -16.15
CA GLY A 11 -7.26 -2.53 -15.68
C GLY A 11 -6.97 -1.18 -16.32
N GLY A 12 -7.48 -0.93 -17.54
CA GLY A 12 -7.18 0.26 -18.34
C GLY A 12 -7.95 1.53 -17.97
N GLY A 13 -8.80 1.45 -16.95
CA GLY A 13 -9.65 2.55 -16.49
C GLY A 13 -10.95 2.69 -17.28
N GLY A 14 -12.08 2.39 -16.64
CA GLY A 14 -13.39 2.36 -17.30
C GLY A 14 -13.80 3.65 -18.02
N THR A 15 -13.35 4.81 -17.53
CA THR A 15 -13.68 6.13 -18.12
C THR A 15 -13.25 6.27 -19.58
N SER A 16 -12.26 5.50 -20.03
CA SER A 16 -11.75 5.53 -21.40
C SER A 16 -12.54 4.64 -22.36
N PHE A 17 -13.36 3.71 -21.85
CA PHE A 17 -13.97 2.63 -22.62
C PHE A 17 -15.50 2.56 -22.53
N GLY A 18 -16.12 3.46 -21.75
CA GLY A 18 -17.58 3.62 -21.70
C GLY A 18 -18.15 3.60 -20.28
N LEU A 19 -19.47 3.45 -20.19
CA LEU A 19 -20.18 3.35 -18.92
C LEU A 19 -20.34 1.88 -18.52
N ILE A 20 -19.63 1.46 -17.47
CA ILE A 20 -19.76 0.11 -16.92
C ILE A 20 -21.00 0.07 -16.01
N ILE A 21 -21.97 -0.80 -16.35
CA ILE A 21 -23.24 -0.91 -15.61
C ILE A 21 -23.26 -2.07 -14.60
N SER A 22 -22.41 -3.09 -14.77
CA SER A 22 -22.39 -4.27 -13.90
C SER A 22 -21.10 -5.07 -14.07
N TRP A 23 -20.70 -5.78 -13.02
CA TRP A 23 -19.63 -6.78 -13.05
C TRP A 23 -20.16 -8.16 -12.65
N LYS A 24 -19.77 -9.19 -13.40
CA LYS A 24 -19.91 -10.58 -12.96
C LYS A 24 -18.62 -10.99 -12.26
N VAL A 25 -18.67 -11.20 -10.95
CA VAL A 25 -17.50 -11.55 -10.14
C VAL A 25 -17.42 -13.06 -9.91
N LYS A 26 -16.20 -13.59 -9.81
CA LYS A 26 -15.93 -14.95 -9.35
C LYS A 26 -15.58 -14.90 -7.88
N LEU A 27 -16.33 -15.62 -7.05
CA LEU A 27 -16.02 -15.74 -5.63
C LEU A 27 -14.87 -16.72 -5.43
N LEU A 28 -14.12 -16.51 -4.34
CA LEU A 28 -13.04 -17.37 -3.91
C LEU A 28 -13.44 -18.02 -2.59
N ASP A 29 -13.04 -19.28 -2.41
CA ASP A 29 -13.20 -19.97 -1.14
C ASP A 29 -12.14 -19.47 -0.17
N ILE A 30 -12.57 -19.13 1.04
CA ILE A 30 -11.72 -18.68 2.14
C ILE A 30 -12.09 -19.50 3.38
N PRO A 31 -11.10 -19.94 4.20
CA PRO A 31 -11.36 -20.62 5.45
C PRO A 31 -12.28 -19.82 6.38
N GLU A 32 -13.01 -20.51 7.25
CA GLU A 32 -13.92 -19.88 8.21
C GLU A 32 -13.22 -18.84 9.10
N LYS A 33 -11.93 -19.07 9.39
CA LYS A 33 -11.10 -18.17 10.19
C LYS A 33 -9.85 -17.74 9.43
N VAL A 34 -9.51 -16.48 9.62
CA VAL A 34 -8.24 -15.87 9.25
C VAL A 34 -7.58 -15.30 10.51
N THR A 35 -6.28 -15.11 10.47
CA THR A 35 -5.53 -14.50 11.58
C THR A 35 -5.02 -13.13 11.17
N VAL A 36 -5.25 -12.12 12.01
CA VAL A 36 -4.75 -10.76 11.77
C VAL A 36 -3.90 -10.25 12.94
N PHE A 37 -3.01 -9.31 12.66
CA PHE A 37 -2.33 -8.53 13.70
C PHE A 37 -1.95 -7.13 13.21
N ASN A 38 -1.73 -6.23 14.18
CA ASN A 38 -1.13 -4.91 13.97
C ASN A 38 -0.02 -4.69 15.01
N VAL A 39 1.23 -4.94 14.62
CA VAL A 39 2.39 -4.72 15.50
C VAL A 39 3.03 -3.37 15.17
N THR A 40 3.19 -2.53 16.18
CA THR A 40 3.79 -1.19 16.03
C THR A 40 5.21 -1.16 16.61
N ARG A 41 6.13 -0.52 15.88
CA ARG A 41 7.51 -0.26 16.29
C ARG A 41 7.89 1.19 15.98
N THR A 42 8.54 1.86 16.92
CA THR A 42 9.08 3.21 16.69
C THR A 42 10.54 3.17 16.24
N LEU A 43 11.10 4.30 15.78
CA LEU A 43 12.52 4.37 15.40
C LEU A 43 13.44 3.98 16.56
N GLU A 44 13.09 4.33 17.79
CA GLU A 44 13.82 3.98 19.02
C GLU A 44 13.77 2.47 19.31
N GLN A 45 12.74 1.79 18.80
CA GLN A 45 12.56 0.33 18.87
C GLN A 45 13.11 -0.37 17.63
N ASN A 46 14.12 0.22 16.99
CA ASN A 46 14.83 -0.34 15.84
C ASN A 46 13.96 -0.54 14.57
N ALA A 47 12.90 0.26 14.40
CA ALA A 47 12.00 0.13 13.25
C ALA A 47 12.71 0.23 11.89
N THR A 48 13.75 1.05 11.74
CA THR A 48 14.50 1.16 10.47
C THR A 48 15.07 -0.19 10.03
N GLN A 49 15.66 -0.95 10.95
CA GLN A 49 16.22 -2.27 10.63
C GLN A 49 15.13 -3.30 10.33
N LEU A 50 14.02 -3.26 11.08
CA LEU A 50 12.87 -4.13 10.81
C LEU A 50 12.28 -3.87 9.42
N ILE A 51 12.13 -2.61 9.03
CA ILE A 51 11.64 -2.22 7.70
C ILE A 51 12.64 -2.65 6.63
N PHE A 52 13.93 -2.47 6.87
CA PHE A 52 14.96 -2.93 5.94
C PHE A 52 14.89 -4.44 5.74
N LYS A 53 14.77 -5.22 6.82
CA LYS A 53 14.59 -6.67 6.72
C LYS A 53 13.29 -7.04 6.02
N TRP A 54 12.18 -6.38 6.36
CA TRP A 54 10.89 -6.57 5.70
C TRP A 54 10.99 -6.45 4.19
N GLN A 55 11.71 -5.45 3.66
CA GLN A 55 11.91 -5.30 2.20
C GLN A 55 12.61 -6.50 1.53
N HIS A 56 13.33 -7.34 2.27
CA HIS A 56 14.03 -8.51 1.70
C HIS A 56 13.18 -9.77 1.72
N ILE A 57 12.10 -9.79 2.49
CA ILE A 57 11.23 -10.94 2.68
C ILE A 57 9.79 -10.70 2.22
N ALA A 58 9.40 -9.44 2.03
CA ALA A 58 8.03 -9.03 1.69
C ALA A 58 7.51 -9.72 0.42
N ASP A 59 8.42 -10.05 -0.50
CA ASP A 59 8.23 -10.75 -1.75
C ASP A 59 8.84 -12.16 -1.70
N LYS A 60 8.74 -12.86 -0.56
CA LYS A 60 9.28 -14.22 -0.38
C LYS A 60 8.51 -15.05 0.64
N VAL A 61 7.39 -14.52 1.15
CA VAL A 61 6.58 -15.14 2.19
C VAL A 61 5.52 -16.06 1.58
N ASP A 62 4.93 -16.92 2.41
CA ASP A 62 3.82 -17.78 2.02
C ASP A 62 2.68 -16.99 1.34
N ASP A 63 2.07 -17.55 0.29
CA ASP A 63 0.97 -16.94 -0.46
C ASP A 63 -0.25 -16.58 0.41
N ASN A 64 -0.41 -17.24 1.55
CA ASN A 64 -1.48 -16.97 2.50
C ASN A 64 -1.18 -15.76 3.40
N LEU A 65 0.06 -15.22 3.38
CA LEU A 65 0.52 -14.14 4.26
C LEU A 65 0.61 -12.81 3.52
N LEU A 66 -0.37 -11.94 3.76
CA LEU A 66 -0.30 -10.54 3.34
C LEU A 66 0.16 -9.66 4.49
N GLN A 67 1.40 -9.15 4.44
CA GLN A 67 1.92 -8.19 5.42
C GLN A 67 2.17 -6.83 4.79
N ARG A 68 1.32 -5.85 5.13
CA ARG A 68 1.48 -4.45 4.71
C ARG A 68 2.20 -3.65 5.79
N LEU A 69 2.93 -2.64 5.36
CA LEU A 69 3.62 -1.72 6.25
C LEU A 69 3.05 -0.31 6.10
N PHE A 70 2.60 0.27 7.22
CA PHE A 70 2.15 1.65 7.29
C PHE A 70 3.14 2.49 8.11
N LEU A 71 3.58 3.59 7.54
CA LEU A 71 4.58 4.48 8.13
C LEU A 71 3.96 5.85 8.32
N ARG A 72 4.01 6.36 9.55
CA ARG A 72 3.46 7.69 9.88
C ARG A 72 4.16 8.27 11.10
N SER A 73 4.01 9.57 11.30
CA SER A 73 4.48 10.21 12.53
C SER A 73 3.76 9.66 13.76
N ASN A 74 4.49 9.52 14.86
CA ASN A 74 3.93 9.14 16.15
C ASN A 74 3.30 10.37 16.81
N VAL A 75 1.97 10.49 16.70
CA VAL A 75 1.20 11.62 17.26
C VAL A 75 1.19 11.60 18.80
N GLN A 76 1.43 10.45 19.42
CA GLN A 76 1.53 10.30 20.88
C GLN A 76 2.91 10.71 21.42
N SER A 77 3.87 11.03 20.53
CA SER A 77 5.19 11.50 20.93
C SER A 77 5.11 12.83 21.68
N PRO A 78 5.83 12.99 22.81
CA PRO A 78 5.83 14.25 23.57
C PRO A 78 6.53 15.40 22.83
N PHE A 79 7.22 15.11 21.72
CA PHE A 79 7.96 16.11 20.94
C PHE A 79 7.06 16.89 19.97
N LYS A 80 7.47 18.13 19.68
CA LYS A 80 6.76 19.02 18.74
C LYS A 80 6.80 18.47 17.30
N SER A 81 5.86 18.91 16.48
CA SER A 81 5.84 18.61 15.04
C SER A 81 7.20 18.93 14.40
N GLY A 82 7.73 18.02 13.58
CA GLY A 82 9.10 18.09 13.04
C GLY A 82 10.19 17.41 13.88
N GLN A 83 9.91 17.07 15.14
CA GLN A 83 10.81 16.33 16.03
C GLN A 83 10.21 14.99 16.53
N ARG A 84 9.00 14.65 16.06
CA ARG A 84 8.31 13.41 16.44
C ARG A 84 9.07 12.19 15.90
N SER A 85 9.00 11.09 16.64
CA SER A 85 9.46 9.80 16.11
C SER A 85 8.52 9.29 15.01
N ILE A 86 9.03 8.45 14.11
CA ILE A 86 8.21 7.71 13.13
C ILE A 86 7.80 6.38 13.76
N GLN A 87 6.54 6.00 13.53
CA GLN A 87 6.06 4.65 13.85
C GLN A 87 5.82 3.85 12.56
N ALA A 88 6.20 2.58 12.64
CA ALA A 88 6.01 1.56 11.65
C ALA A 88 4.98 0.56 12.16
N ILE A 89 3.89 0.38 11.41
CA ILE A 89 2.80 -0.53 11.75
C ILE A 89 2.83 -1.67 10.73
N PHE A 90 3.25 -2.84 11.21
CA PHE A 90 3.22 -4.09 10.47
C PHE A 90 1.82 -4.68 10.63
N SER A 91 1.07 -4.68 9.53
CA SER A 91 -0.35 -5.00 9.49
C SER A 91 -0.55 -6.21 8.59
N THR A 92 -0.99 -7.32 9.18
CA THR A 92 -1.00 -8.62 8.48
C THR A 92 -2.39 -9.23 8.47
N MET A 93 -2.74 -9.85 7.35
CA MET A 93 -3.80 -10.84 7.21
C MET A 93 -3.18 -12.16 6.76
N PHE A 94 -3.45 -13.22 7.49
CA PHE A 94 -3.02 -14.58 7.18
C PHE A 94 -4.25 -15.48 6.96
N VAL A 95 -4.29 -16.14 5.80
CA VAL A 95 -5.36 -17.08 5.45
C VAL A 95 -5.07 -18.44 6.08
N GLY A 96 -5.22 -18.52 7.40
CA GLY A 96 -4.93 -19.70 8.20
C GLY A 96 -5.00 -19.42 9.70
N GLY A 97 -4.66 -20.43 10.49
CA GLY A 97 -4.72 -20.38 11.95
C GLY A 97 -3.53 -19.65 12.59
N VAL A 98 -3.68 -19.26 13.86
CA VAL A 98 -2.62 -18.50 14.57
C VAL A 98 -1.33 -19.28 14.74
N ASP A 99 -1.40 -20.60 14.96
CA ASP A 99 -0.19 -21.41 15.18
C ASP A 99 0.62 -21.58 13.88
N GLU A 100 -0.04 -21.67 12.72
CA GLU A 100 0.59 -21.66 11.39
C GLU A 100 1.23 -20.30 11.09
N LEU A 101 0.54 -19.20 11.39
CA LEU A 101 1.08 -17.85 11.25
C LEU A 101 2.35 -17.67 12.08
N LEU A 102 2.32 -18.08 13.35
CA LEU A 102 3.48 -17.96 14.23
C LEU A 102 4.66 -18.79 13.71
N HIS A 103 4.40 -19.98 13.16
CA HIS A 103 5.43 -20.79 12.51
C HIS A 103 6.08 -20.06 11.32
N GLU A 104 5.27 -19.53 10.41
CA GLU A 104 5.77 -18.81 9.23
C GLU A 104 6.51 -17.51 9.60
N MET A 105 6.02 -16.78 10.60
CA MET A 105 6.67 -15.57 11.08
C MET A 105 7.99 -15.87 11.81
N GLN A 106 8.08 -16.96 12.57
CA GLN A 106 9.32 -17.38 13.21
C GLN A 106 10.39 -17.79 12.18
N LYS A 107 9.97 -18.38 11.06
CA LYS A 107 10.84 -18.77 9.96
C LYS A 107 11.29 -17.58 9.11
N SER A 108 10.36 -16.71 8.74
CA SER A 108 10.60 -15.66 7.73
C SER A 108 10.95 -14.30 8.35
N PHE A 109 10.40 -13.97 9.51
CA PHE A 109 10.58 -12.67 10.16
C PHE A 109 10.63 -12.71 11.70
N PRO A 110 11.52 -13.52 12.31
CA PRO A 110 11.56 -13.67 13.77
C PRO A 110 11.88 -12.37 14.52
N GLU A 111 12.60 -11.43 13.90
CA GLU A 111 12.98 -10.15 14.51
C GLU A 111 11.79 -9.23 14.80
N LEU A 112 10.65 -9.44 14.13
CA LEU A 112 9.43 -8.69 14.49
C LEU A 112 8.99 -9.01 15.92
N GLY A 113 9.31 -10.23 16.41
CA GLY A 113 8.97 -10.69 17.75
C GLY A 113 7.47 -10.82 17.94
N LEU A 114 6.76 -11.36 16.93
CA LEU A 114 5.32 -11.57 16.99
C LEU A 114 5.00 -12.66 18.02
N MET A 115 4.06 -12.37 18.92
CA MET A 115 3.58 -13.32 19.92
C MET A 115 2.12 -13.70 19.65
N LYS A 116 1.65 -14.78 20.29
CA LYS A 116 0.28 -15.26 20.12
C LYS A 116 -0.75 -14.22 20.59
N GLU A 117 -0.40 -13.45 21.60
CA GLU A 117 -1.23 -12.40 22.18
C GLU A 117 -1.40 -11.18 21.26
N ASP A 118 -0.51 -11.01 20.27
CA ASP A 118 -0.62 -9.97 19.25
C ASP A 118 -1.60 -10.35 18.13
N CYS A 119 -1.99 -11.64 18.07
CA CYS A 119 -2.77 -12.21 16.99
C CYS A 119 -4.25 -12.33 17.37
N ILE A 120 -5.12 -12.10 16.39
CA ILE A 120 -6.57 -12.22 16.56
C ILE A 120 -7.11 -13.11 15.44
N GLU A 121 -7.73 -14.22 15.81
CA GLU A 121 -8.49 -15.06 14.87
C GLU A 121 -9.91 -14.51 14.73
N MET A 122 -10.37 -14.37 13.50
CA MET A 122 -11.71 -13.86 13.17
C MET A 122 -12.16 -14.37 11.81
N SER A 123 -13.42 -14.17 11.45
CA SER A 123 -13.89 -14.43 10.09
C SER A 123 -13.27 -13.44 9.09
N TRP A 124 -13.25 -13.83 7.81
CA TRP A 124 -12.72 -12.96 6.75
C TRP A 124 -13.43 -11.59 6.69
N ILE A 125 -14.75 -11.55 6.88
CA ILE A 125 -15.50 -10.29 6.81
C ILE A 125 -15.20 -9.37 8.01
N GLU A 126 -14.96 -9.92 9.18
CA GLU A 126 -14.52 -9.17 10.35
C GLU A 126 -13.12 -8.56 10.14
N SER A 127 -12.24 -9.25 9.39
CA SER A 127 -10.93 -8.70 9.03
C SER A 127 -11.05 -7.43 8.18
N ILE A 128 -12.09 -7.31 7.34
CA ILE A 128 -12.34 -6.09 6.55
C ILE A 128 -12.65 -4.91 7.46
N ILE A 129 -13.46 -5.13 8.51
CA ILE A 129 -13.74 -4.14 9.55
C ILE A 129 -12.45 -3.76 10.29
N PHE A 130 -11.63 -4.75 10.66
CA PHE A 130 -10.35 -4.55 11.35
C PHE A 130 -9.40 -3.64 10.57
N PHE A 131 -9.21 -3.87 9.27
CA PHE A 131 -8.29 -3.06 8.45
C PHE A 131 -8.84 -1.70 8.02
N TYR A 132 -10.16 -1.49 8.08
CA TYR A 132 -10.74 -0.20 7.75
C TYR A 132 -10.24 0.90 8.71
N GLY A 133 -9.93 0.56 9.96
CA GLY A 133 -9.29 1.47 10.93
C GLY A 133 -10.18 2.61 11.45
N GLY A 134 -11.42 2.70 10.96
CA GLY A 134 -12.46 3.64 11.42
C GLY A 134 -13.53 3.02 12.32
N PHE A 135 -13.52 1.69 12.49
CA PHE A 135 -14.50 0.97 13.31
C PHE A 135 -13.88 0.51 14.64
N PRO A 136 -14.60 0.65 15.77
CA PRO A 136 -14.21 0.00 17.02
C PRO A 136 -14.11 -1.53 16.87
N ASN A 137 -13.24 -2.16 17.65
CA ASN A 137 -13.17 -3.62 17.71
C ASN A 137 -14.52 -4.21 18.12
N GLY A 138 -14.95 -5.29 17.44
CA GLY A 138 -16.24 -5.94 17.67
C GLY A 138 -17.43 -5.26 16.99
N THR A 139 -17.19 -4.28 16.10
CA THR A 139 -18.26 -3.71 15.26
C THR A 139 -18.85 -4.79 14.34
N SER A 140 -20.17 -4.85 14.26
CA SER A 140 -20.87 -5.77 13.35
C SER A 140 -20.49 -5.52 11.89
N PRO A 141 -20.29 -6.58 11.07
CA PRO A 141 -20.12 -6.47 9.63
C PRO A 141 -21.23 -5.68 8.90
N ASP A 142 -22.44 -5.60 9.49
CA ASP A 142 -23.55 -4.80 8.94
C ASP A 142 -23.18 -3.31 8.79
N ALA A 143 -22.17 -2.82 9.51
CA ALA A 143 -21.65 -1.48 9.35
C ALA A 143 -21.15 -1.20 7.91
N LEU A 144 -20.73 -2.24 7.17
CA LEU A 144 -20.33 -2.14 5.75
C LEU A 144 -21.48 -1.79 4.81
N LEU A 145 -22.74 -2.00 5.24
CA LEU A 145 -23.92 -1.60 4.48
C LEU A 145 -24.19 -0.09 4.56
N ASN A 146 -23.59 0.61 5.54
CA ASN A 146 -23.84 2.03 5.78
C ASN A 146 -22.82 2.94 5.08
N TRP A 147 -23.22 3.49 3.94
CA TRP A 147 -22.42 4.41 3.13
C TRP A 147 -22.13 5.79 3.79
N ASN A 148 -22.91 6.19 4.81
CA ASN A 148 -22.74 7.50 5.47
C ASN A 148 -21.52 7.56 6.40
N THR A 149 -20.95 6.41 6.75
CA THR A 149 -19.72 6.36 7.58
C THR A 149 -18.49 6.89 6.84
N THR A 150 -18.52 6.89 5.50
CA THR A 150 -17.43 7.33 4.61
C THR A 150 -17.52 8.80 4.18
N THR A 151 -18.71 9.42 4.15
CA THR A 151 -18.93 10.70 3.46
C THR A 151 -18.74 11.95 4.31
N ASN A 152 -18.73 11.83 5.64
CA ASN A 152 -18.62 12.97 6.56
C ASN A 152 -17.17 13.36 6.91
N LEU A 153 -16.18 12.69 6.35
CA LEU A 153 -14.76 13.03 6.53
C LEU A 153 -14.27 13.76 5.28
N HIS A 154 -14.45 15.09 5.22
CA HIS A 154 -13.83 15.94 4.19
C HIS A 154 -12.32 16.03 4.41
N ILE A 155 -11.61 14.96 4.04
CA ILE A 155 -10.15 14.88 4.13
C ILE A 155 -9.59 15.22 2.75
N TYR A 156 -8.93 16.37 2.65
CA TYR A 156 -8.14 16.71 1.48
C TYR A 156 -6.84 15.91 1.48
N PHE A 157 -6.50 15.25 0.37
CA PHE A 157 -5.25 14.51 0.25
C PHE A 157 -4.67 14.61 -1.17
N LYS A 158 -3.34 14.49 -1.27
CA LYS A 158 -2.60 14.25 -2.52
C LYS A 158 -1.85 12.93 -2.35
N GLY A 159 -2.19 11.96 -3.20
CA GLY A 159 -1.51 10.66 -3.26
C GLY A 159 -0.58 10.56 -4.46
N LYS A 160 0.50 9.80 -4.31
CA LYS A 160 1.38 9.35 -5.39
C LYS A 160 1.77 7.90 -5.13
N SER A 161 2.23 7.20 -6.15
CA SER A 161 2.72 5.82 -6.05
C SER A 161 3.98 5.58 -6.86
N ASP A 162 4.73 4.56 -6.44
CA ASP A 162 5.89 3.98 -7.08
C ASP A 162 5.96 2.46 -6.87
N TYR A 163 6.81 1.80 -7.65
CA TYR A 163 7.10 0.37 -7.52
C TYR A 163 8.58 0.19 -7.19
N VAL A 164 8.85 -0.51 -6.10
CA VAL A 164 10.21 -0.71 -5.60
C VAL A 164 10.69 -2.09 -6.05
N GLN A 165 11.73 -2.12 -6.86
CA GLN A 165 12.33 -3.36 -7.40
C GLN A 165 13.62 -3.76 -6.67
N ARG A 166 14.21 -2.85 -5.90
CA ARG A 166 15.42 -3.09 -5.10
C ARG A 166 15.23 -2.49 -3.71
N PRO A 167 15.65 -3.17 -2.63
CA PRO A 167 15.47 -2.66 -1.27
C PRO A 167 16.06 -1.26 -1.10
N ILE A 168 15.30 -0.36 -0.49
CA ILE A 168 15.76 0.97 -0.12
C ILE A 168 16.83 0.81 0.96
N SER A 169 18.00 1.44 0.75
CA SER A 169 19.11 1.39 1.70
C SER A 169 18.73 1.99 3.06
N ILE A 170 19.46 1.63 4.13
CA ILE A 170 19.26 2.21 5.47
C ILE A 170 19.36 3.74 5.42
N ASN A 171 20.39 4.29 4.78
CA ASN A 171 20.54 5.73 4.59
C ASN A 171 19.35 6.36 3.86
N GLY A 172 18.77 5.63 2.90
CA GLY A 172 17.58 6.07 2.19
C GLY A 172 16.34 6.09 3.06
N LEU A 173 16.10 5.04 3.85
CA LEU A 173 15.04 5.01 4.85
C LEU A 173 15.20 6.16 5.86
N GLU A 174 16.41 6.44 6.34
CA GLU A 174 16.69 7.57 7.23
C GLU A 174 16.38 8.94 6.59
N GLY A 175 16.70 9.09 5.30
CA GLY A 175 16.30 10.26 4.51
C GLY A 175 14.77 10.42 4.46
N MET A 176 14.06 9.30 4.27
CA MET A 176 12.58 9.28 4.25
C MET A 176 11.99 9.65 5.61
N TRP A 177 12.56 9.19 6.73
CA TRP A 177 12.12 9.58 8.09
C TRP A 177 12.25 11.09 8.32
N LYS A 178 13.38 11.67 7.91
CA LYS A 178 13.61 13.12 7.99
C LYS A 178 12.58 13.89 7.17
N LEU A 179 12.27 13.43 5.95
CA LEU A 179 11.27 14.06 5.11
C LEU A 179 9.86 13.94 5.70
N LEU A 180 9.47 12.73 6.13
CA LEU A 180 8.16 12.49 6.73
C LEU A 180 7.93 13.41 7.92
N ASN A 181 8.91 13.54 8.81
CA ASN A 181 8.82 14.43 9.97
C ASN A 181 8.68 15.91 9.59
N LYS A 182 9.40 16.38 8.56
CA LYS A 182 9.28 17.76 8.06
C LYS A 182 7.89 18.07 7.49
N LEU A 183 7.21 17.07 6.95
CA LEU A 183 5.89 17.24 6.33
C LEU A 183 4.73 17.18 7.32
N VAL A 184 4.99 16.89 8.61
CA VAL A 184 3.96 16.92 9.65
C VAL A 184 3.75 18.35 10.13
N SER A 185 2.50 18.79 10.14
CA SER A 185 2.05 20.01 10.80
C SER A 185 0.84 19.70 11.69
N GLU A 186 0.33 20.71 12.40
CA GLU A 186 -0.81 20.55 13.30
C GLU A 186 -2.07 20.00 12.59
N ASN A 187 -2.23 20.30 11.30
CA ASN A 187 -3.40 19.93 10.49
C ASN A 187 -3.07 19.05 9.27
N SER A 188 -1.83 18.58 9.13
CA SER A 188 -1.40 17.77 7.99
C SER A 188 -0.39 16.71 8.43
N GLY A 189 -0.52 15.51 7.87
CA GLY A 189 0.39 14.42 8.14
C GLY A 189 0.74 13.65 6.88
N ALA A 190 2.03 13.43 6.66
CA ALA A 190 2.49 12.51 5.64
C ALA A 190 2.39 11.06 6.14
N LYS A 191 1.94 10.16 5.27
CA LYS A 191 1.84 8.72 5.52
C LYS A 191 2.41 7.98 4.32
N LEU A 192 3.16 6.91 4.56
CA LEU A 192 3.53 5.95 3.53
C LEU A 192 2.84 4.62 3.81
N GLN A 193 2.57 3.91 2.73
CA GLN A 193 2.09 2.53 2.77
C GLN A 193 2.93 1.75 1.78
N PHE A 194 3.52 0.65 2.24
CA PHE A 194 4.19 -0.34 1.39
C PHE A 194 3.32 -1.60 1.37
N SER A 195 2.98 -2.06 0.17
CA SER A 195 2.18 -3.26 -0.04
C SER A 195 3.01 -4.25 -0.85
N PRO A 196 3.27 -5.47 -0.35
CA PRO A 196 4.14 -6.45 -1.00
C PRO A 196 3.56 -6.90 -2.35
N TYR A 197 4.43 -7.21 -3.31
CA TYR A 197 4.07 -7.62 -4.66
C TYR A 197 4.67 -9.01 -4.94
N GLU A 198 3.97 -10.06 -4.55
CA GLU A 198 4.32 -11.44 -4.94
C GLU A 198 3.08 -12.36 -4.84
N GLY A 199 3.28 -13.68 -4.87
CA GLY A 199 2.28 -14.71 -5.05
C GLY A 199 1.64 -14.61 -6.44
N LYS A 200 0.32 -14.73 -6.53
CA LYS A 200 -0.40 -14.68 -7.82
C LYS A 200 -0.14 -13.40 -8.64
N LEU A 201 0.33 -12.32 -8.03
CA LEU A 201 0.69 -11.09 -8.74
C LEU A 201 2.00 -11.23 -9.54
N SER A 202 2.98 -12.00 -9.07
CA SER A 202 4.24 -12.22 -9.81
C SER A 202 4.07 -13.27 -10.91
N ASP A 203 3.13 -14.21 -10.76
CA ASP A 203 2.84 -15.25 -11.77
C ASP A 203 2.06 -14.73 -12.99
N MET A 204 1.36 -13.60 -12.85
CA MET A 204 0.59 -13.03 -13.95
C MET A 204 1.49 -12.42 -15.02
N SER A 205 1.15 -12.71 -16.28
CA SER A 205 1.79 -12.06 -17.42
C SER A 205 1.44 -10.57 -17.46
N GLU A 206 2.41 -9.71 -17.79
CA GLU A 206 2.20 -8.27 -17.98
C GLU A 206 1.14 -7.94 -19.04
N PHE A 207 0.81 -8.91 -19.90
CA PHE A 207 -0.18 -8.78 -20.98
C PHE A 207 -1.54 -9.41 -20.64
N GLU A 208 -1.66 -10.11 -19.51
CA GLU A 208 -2.89 -10.83 -19.13
C GLU A 208 -4.07 -9.87 -18.93
N ILE A 209 -3.79 -8.72 -18.34
CA ILE A 209 -4.71 -7.58 -18.17
C ILE A 209 -3.94 -6.26 -18.33
N PRO A 210 -4.61 -5.11 -18.52
CA PRO A 210 -3.93 -3.81 -18.67
C PRO A 210 -3.20 -3.29 -17.41
N PHE A 211 -3.07 -4.11 -16.37
CA PHE A 211 -2.27 -3.84 -15.19
C PHE A 211 -0.92 -4.57 -15.35
N PRO A 212 0.15 -3.88 -15.76
CA PRO A 212 1.39 -4.54 -16.18
C PRO A 212 2.34 -4.84 -15.02
N HIS A 213 2.02 -4.43 -13.79
CA HIS A 213 2.96 -4.46 -12.67
C HIS A 213 2.90 -5.80 -11.93
N GLY A 214 3.28 -6.86 -12.63
CA GLY A 214 3.41 -8.22 -12.09
C GLY A 214 4.82 -8.48 -11.53
N ALA A 215 5.52 -9.43 -12.14
CA ALA A 215 6.85 -9.90 -11.72
C ALA A 215 7.91 -8.78 -11.53
N GLY A 216 8.82 -8.98 -10.58
CA GLY A 216 10.01 -8.14 -10.38
C GLY A 216 9.83 -6.92 -9.47
N ASN A 217 8.63 -6.69 -8.93
CA ASN A 217 8.36 -5.63 -7.96
C ASN A 217 8.34 -6.22 -6.55
N ILE A 218 9.13 -5.68 -5.62
CA ILE A 218 9.13 -6.12 -4.21
C ILE A 218 7.87 -5.60 -3.50
N PHE A 219 7.53 -4.33 -3.71
CA PHE A 219 6.33 -3.71 -3.18
C PHE A 219 5.94 -2.46 -3.96
N MET A 220 4.67 -2.09 -3.89
CA MET A 220 4.20 -0.75 -4.27
C MET A 220 4.22 0.16 -3.04
N GLY A 221 4.88 1.31 -3.19
CA GLY A 221 4.98 2.34 -2.17
C GLY A 221 4.25 3.61 -2.57
N LYS A 222 3.65 4.32 -1.61
CA LYS A 222 3.06 5.66 -1.83
C LYS A 222 4.11 6.79 -1.81
N TYR A 223 5.14 6.69 -2.65
CA TYR A 223 6.27 7.65 -2.77
C TYR A 223 6.69 7.75 -4.27
N VAL A 224 7.80 8.43 -4.63
CA VAL A 224 8.25 8.68 -6.01
C VAL A 224 9.74 8.41 -6.17
N SER A 225 10.12 7.53 -7.09
CA SER A 225 11.49 7.26 -7.53
C SER A 225 11.67 7.56 -9.04
N LYS A 226 12.94 7.58 -9.49
CA LYS A 226 13.43 8.22 -10.73
C LYS A 226 12.95 7.55 -12.04
N SER A 227 13.06 8.26 -13.16
CA SER A 227 12.52 7.92 -14.50
C SER A 227 13.26 6.77 -15.24
N PRO A 228 12.58 5.88 -16.01
CA PRO A 228 11.13 5.83 -16.23
C PRO A 228 10.35 5.32 -15.01
N ARG A 229 9.24 6.00 -14.69
CA ARG A 229 8.44 5.84 -13.48
C ARG A 229 7.24 4.93 -13.70
N ALA A 230 7.14 3.86 -12.93
CA ALA A 230 5.92 3.06 -12.82
C ALA A 230 4.94 3.71 -11.82
N ALA A 231 3.67 3.82 -12.19
CA ALA A 231 2.61 4.36 -11.34
C ALA A 231 1.35 3.52 -11.43
N TYR A 232 0.53 3.54 -10.37
CA TYR A 232 -0.74 2.83 -10.34
C TYR A 232 -1.87 3.74 -10.81
N PHE A 233 -2.62 3.32 -11.83
CA PHE A 233 -3.67 4.12 -12.43
C PHE A 233 -4.74 4.62 -11.43
N ASN A 234 -5.12 3.79 -10.45
CA ASN A 234 -6.12 4.19 -9.45
C ASN A 234 -5.58 5.22 -8.43
N TYR A 235 -4.27 5.47 -8.41
CA TYR A 235 -3.67 6.64 -7.78
C TYR A 235 -3.35 7.70 -8.84
N ARG A 236 -4.41 8.25 -9.44
CA ARG A 236 -4.30 9.26 -10.51
C ARG A 236 -3.43 10.43 -10.07
N ASP A 237 -2.30 10.61 -10.75
CA ASP A 237 -1.34 11.67 -10.49
C ASP A 237 -1.19 12.54 -11.74
N LEU A 238 -1.92 13.66 -11.80
CA LEU A 238 -1.88 14.59 -12.93
C LEU A 238 -0.48 15.23 -13.13
N ASP A 239 0.40 15.12 -12.13
CA ASP A 239 1.80 15.57 -12.22
C ASP A 239 2.61 14.68 -13.17
N LEU A 240 2.11 13.48 -13.53
CA LEU A 240 2.67 12.63 -14.59
C LEU A 240 2.38 13.14 -16.00
N GLY A 241 1.50 14.14 -16.12
CA GLY A 241 1.08 14.76 -17.36
C GLY A 241 -0.39 14.50 -17.69
N MET A 242 -0.91 15.30 -18.61
CA MET A 242 -2.31 15.31 -19.02
C MET A 242 -2.39 15.44 -20.55
N ASN A 243 -3.42 14.85 -21.15
CA ASN A 243 -3.71 15.10 -22.55
C ASN A 243 -4.07 16.58 -22.76
N ASN A 244 -3.66 17.13 -23.89
CA ASN A 244 -4.03 18.49 -24.26
C ASN A 244 -5.54 18.53 -24.56
N ILE A 245 -6.27 19.37 -23.82
CA ILE A 245 -7.73 19.51 -23.96
C ILE A 245 -8.09 20.25 -25.26
N ASN A 246 -7.15 21.02 -25.84
CA ASN A 246 -7.38 21.91 -26.98
C ASN A 246 -6.61 21.51 -28.25
N GLY A 247 -6.00 20.33 -28.32
CA GLY A 247 -5.21 19.93 -29.49
C GLY A 247 -4.66 18.51 -29.45
N ASN A 248 -3.89 18.12 -30.47
CA ASN A 248 -3.24 16.81 -30.52
C ASN A 248 -2.14 16.72 -29.45
N THR A 249 -2.16 15.63 -28.70
CA THR A 249 -1.15 15.36 -27.65
C THR A 249 0.07 14.70 -28.31
N ASN A 250 1.22 15.37 -28.32
CA ASN A 250 2.46 14.83 -28.88
C ASN A 250 3.26 14.11 -27.80
N LYS A 251 3.76 12.89 -28.11
CA LYS A 251 4.58 12.08 -27.18
C LYS A 251 5.82 12.80 -26.62
N GLN A 252 6.33 13.82 -27.32
CA GLN A 252 7.50 14.60 -26.91
C GLN A 252 7.25 15.54 -25.72
N GLU A 253 6.00 15.86 -25.37
CA GLU A 253 5.69 16.77 -24.25
C GLU A 253 5.72 16.07 -22.88
N PHE A 254 5.74 14.73 -22.85
CA PHE A 254 5.87 13.94 -21.62
C PHE A 254 7.34 13.68 -21.32
N GLY A 255 8.01 14.67 -20.74
CA GLY A 255 9.40 14.54 -20.30
C GLY A 255 10.11 15.85 -19.93
N GLU A 256 9.61 17.00 -20.42
CA GLU A 256 10.20 18.32 -20.15
C GLU A 256 9.38 19.18 -19.18
N LEU A 257 8.64 18.55 -18.25
CA LEU A 257 8.09 19.28 -17.12
C LEU A 257 9.25 19.65 -16.18
N ASN A 258 9.65 20.92 -16.22
CA ASN A 258 10.57 21.59 -15.30
C ASN A 258 10.44 21.03 -13.87
N ILE A 259 11.32 20.07 -13.54
CA ILE A 259 11.43 19.40 -12.24
C ILE A 259 12.16 20.32 -11.24
N SER A 260 11.85 21.62 -11.26
CA SER A 260 12.52 22.62 -10.42
C SER A 260 11.79 22.89 -9.10
N ARG A 261 10.62 22.27 -8.86
CA ARG A 261 9.85 22.44 -7.61
C ARG A 261 9.36 21.17 -6.92
N THR A 262 9.61 20.00 -7.49
CA THR A 262 9.39 18.72 -6.80
C THR A 262 10.77 18.17 -6.49
N THR A 263 11.07 17.97 -5.20
CA THR A 263 12.36 17.50 -4.72
C THR A 263 12.72 16.19 -5.42
N LEU A 264 13.60 16.28 -6.42
CA LEU A 264 14.27 15.15 -7.03
C LEU A 264 15.04 14.45 -5.91
N ILE A 265 14.73 13.17 -5.66
CA ILE A 265 15.62 12.31 -4.91
C ILE A 265 16.40 11.53 -5.94
N ASP A 266 17.60 12.03 -6.21
CA ASP A 266 18.66 11.22 -6.78
C ASP A 266 19.27 10.42 -5.62
N TRP A 267 19.24 9.09 -5.73
CA TRP A 267 19.96 8.16 -4.88
C TRP A 267 21.37 7.94 -5.43
#